data_AF-A0A645DDP6-F1
#
_entry.id   AF-A0A645DDP6-F1
#
_cell.length_a   1.000
_cell.length_b   1.000
_cell.length_c   1.000
_cell.angle_alpha   90.00
_cell.angle_beta   90.00
_cell.angle_gamma   90.00
#
_symmetry.space_group_name_H-M   'P 1'
#
loop_
_entity.id
_entity.type
_entity.pdbx_description
1 polymer ?
#
loop_
_entity_poly.entity_id
_entity_poly.type
_entity_poly.pdbx_seq_one_letter_code
_entity_poly.pdbx_strand_id
1 'polypeptide(L)'
;MIFIGPCIAKKAEYRKEEVKGIVDCVITFEELQALFDSRNIDLLSLPEESLDNASYFGRIFARSGGLAEAVAQALCEQNLKSDDFIFSPISCNGILECKMSLLKASKGVLPNNFIEGMACESGCIGGAACLTHGPKDKSEVDKYGEEAREKSITDAISILNFA
;
A
#
# COMPACT_ATOMS: atom_id res chain seq x y z
N MET A 1 -4.19 8.82 -16.33
CA MET A 1 -3.44 8.41 -15.14
C MET A 1 -2.55 7.19 -15.43
N ILE A 2 -1.26 7.26 -15.08
CA ILE A 2 -0.33 6.11 -15.15
C ILE A 2 -0.07 5.63 -13.72
N PHE A 3 -0.27 4.33 -13.47
CA PHE A 3 0.11 3.71 -12.21
C PHE A 3 1.52 3.14 -12.31
N ILE A 4 2.35 3.41 -11.30
CA ILE A 4 3.71 2.90 -11.19
C ILE A 4 3.82 2.13 -9.88
N GLY A 5 4.25 0.87 -9.91
CA GLY A 5 4.36 0.09 -8.67
C GLY A 5 5.05 -1.26 -8.80
N PRO A 6 5.29 -1.96 -7.68
CA PRO A 6 6.11 -3.18 -7.63
C PRO A 6 5.33 -4.47 -7.97
N CYS A 7 4.12 -4.38 -8.53
CA CYS A 7 3.18 -5.49 -8.56
C CYS A 7 2.73 -5.86 -9.98
N ILE A 8 3.06 -7.07 -10.42
CA ILE A 8 2.58 -7.64 -11.68
C ILE A 8 1.05 -7.81 -11.68
N ALA A 9 0.45 -8.11 -10.53
CA ALA A 9 -1.00 -8.29 -10.43
C ALA A 9 -1.76 -7.01 -10.81
N LYS A 10 -1.16 -5.82 -10.64
CA LYS A 10 -1.80 -4.56 -11.07
C LYS A 10 -1.96 -4.45 -12.60
N LYS A 11 -1.07 -5.07 -13.39
CA LYS A 11 -1.28 -5.17 -14.86
C LYS A 11 -2.48 -6.04 -15.20
N ALA A 12 -2.75 -7.07 -14.40
CA ALA A 12 -3.96 -7.88 -14.56
C ALA A 12 -5.21 -7.15 -14.08
N GLU A 13 -5.12 -6.43 -12.95
CA GLU A 13 -6.21 -5.61 -12.40
C GLU A 13 -6.65 -4.51 -13.37
N TYR A 14 -5.71 -3.82 -14.01
CA TYR A 14 -5.99 -2.80 -15.03
C TYR A 14 -6.87 -3.30 -16.18
N ARG A 15 -6.81 -4.60 -16.51
CA ARG A 15 -7.62 -5.18 -17.61
C ARG A 15 -9.06 -5.52 -17.21
N LYS A 16 -9.43 -5.31 -15.94
CA LYS A 16 -10.79 -5.56 -15.47
C LYS A 16 -11.74 -4.47 -15.96
N GLU A 17 -12.95 -4.86 -16.35
CA GLU A 17 -13.94 -3.90 -16.88
C GLU A 17 -14.36 -2.89 -15.79
N GLU A 18 -14.35 -3.29 -14.51
CA GLU A 18 -14.71 -2.45 -13.36
C GLU A 18 -13.79 -1.23 -13.17
N VAL A 19 -12.57 -1.26 -13.73
CA VAL A 19 -11.59 -0.16 -13.61
C VAL A 19 -11.26 0.49 -14.96
N LYS A 20 -12.01 0.15 -16.00
CA LYS A 20 -11.78 0.63 -17.35
C LYS A 20 -11.92 2.16 -17.42
N GLY A 21 -10.93 2.82 -18.02
CA GLY A 21 -10.88 4.28 -18.15
C GLY A 21 -10.45 5.03 -16.89
N ILE A 22 -10.15 4.34 -15.78
CA ILE A 22 -9.61 4.98 -14.56
C ILE A 22 -8.09 5.12 -14.66
N VAL A 23 -7.41 4.03 -15.02
CA VAL A 23 -5.96 3.97 -15.24
C VAL A 23 -5.73 3.80 -16.73
N ASP A 24 -4.75 4.49 -17.33
CA ASP A 24 -4.40 4.34 -18.76
C ASP A 24 -3.26 3.33 -18.97
N CYS A 25 -2.38 3.20 -17.97
CA CYS A 25 -1.20 2.36 -18.06
C CYS A 25 -0.71 1.92 -16.67
N VAL A 26 -0.14 0.72 -16.61
CA VAL A 26 0.52 0.16 -15.43
C VAL A 26 1.97 -0.19 -15.78
N ILE A 27 2.91 0.49 -15.12
CA ILE A 27 4.36 0.32 -15.29
C ILE A 27 4.95 -0.23 -13.99
N THR A 28 5.83 -1.22 -14.07
CA THR A 28 6.56 -1.71 -12.90
C THR A 28 7.79 -0.87 -12.59
N PHE A 29 8.37 -1.00 -11.39
CA PHE A 29 9.64 -0.33 -11.10
C PHE A 29 10.77 -0.79 -12.02
N GLU A 30 10.82 -2.08 -12.37
CA GLU A 30 11.79 -2.60 -13.35
C GLU A 30 11.61 -2.00 -14.75
N GLU A 31 10.37 -1.90 -15.24
CA GLU A 31 10.09 -1.27 -16.53
C GLU A 31 10.42 0.21 -16.53
N LEU A 32 10.15 0.91 -15.41
CA LEU A 32 10.52 2.30 -15.25
C LEU A 32 12.04 2.50 -15.24
N GLN A 33 12.80 1.61 -14.56
CA GLN A 33 14.26 1.63 -14.59
C GLN A 33 14.78 1.47 -16.02
N ALA A 34 14.25 0.51 -16.79
CA ALA A 34 14.64 0.32 -18.17
C ALA A 34 14.37 1.57 -19.05
N LEU A 35 13.32 2.33 -18.77
CA LEU A 35 13.05 3.61 -19.45
C LEU A 35 14.12 4.66 -19.11
N PHE A 36 14.53 4.79 -17.85
CA PHE A 36 15.60 5.70 -17.46
C PHE A 36 16.94 5.31 -18.10
N ASP A 37 17.29 4.02 -18.06
CA ASP A 37 18.51 3.48 -18.67
C ASP A 37 18.55 3.77 -20.18
N SER A 38 17.43 3.58 -20.89
CA SER A 38 17.33 3.86 -22.33
C SER A 38 17.58 5.32 -22.70
N ARG A 39 17.41 6.23 -21.73
CA ARG A 39 17.60 7.68 -21.89
C ARG A 39 18.90 8.17 -21.26
N ASN A 40 19.72 7.28 -20.71
CA ASN A 40 20.93 7.61 -19.94
C ASN A 40 20.62 8.60 -18.79
N ILE A 41 19.49 8.42 -18.10
CA ILE A 41 19.13 9.21 -16.92
C ILE A 41 19.72 8.53 -15.69
N ASP A 42 20.69 9.18 -15.05
CA ASP A 42 21.26 8.73 -13.78
C ASP A 42 20.45 9.27 -12.60
N LEU A 43 19.57 8.43 -12.05
CA LEU A 43 18.72 8.78 -10.90
C LEU A 43 19.51 9.20 -9.66
N LEU A 44 20.71 8.65 -9.44
CA LEU A 44 21.51 8.96 -8.25
C LEU A 44 22.14 10.36 -8.32
N SER A 45 22.22 10.94 -9.52
CA SER A 45 22.73 12.30 -9.73
C SER A 45 21.66 13.38 -9.58
N LEU A 46 20.37 13.00 -9.55
CA LEU A 46 19.27 13.94 -9.46
C LEU A 46 19.12 14.47 -8.03
N PRO A 47 18.77 15.76 -7.84
CA PRO A 47 18.49 16.29 -6.52
C PRO A 47 17.26 15.61 -5.91
N GLU A 48 17.29 15.40 -4.60
CA GLU A 48 16.13 14.96 -3.85
C GLU A 48 15.07 16.07 -3.81
N GLU A 49 13.82 15.70 -4.09
CA GLU A 49 12.66 16.56 -3.88
C GLU A 49 11.75 15.93 -2.83
N SER A 50 11.20 16.76 -1.94
CA SER A 50 10.25 16.29 -0.92
C SER A 50 8.93 15.90 -1.59
N LEU A 51 8.54 14.64 -1.44
CA LEU A 51 7.22 14.15 -1.81
C LEU A 51 6.21 14.49 -0.70
N ASP A 52 5.47 15.58 -0.87
CA ASP A 52 4.54 16.13 0.13
C ASP A 52 3.08 15.83 -0.21
N ASN A 53 2.77 14.55 -0.50
CA ASN A 53 1.48 14.14 -1.05
C ASN A 53 0.82 12.95 -0.32
N ALA A 54 1.38 12.50 0.80
CA ALA A 54 0.83 11.39 1.57
C ALA A 54 1.13 11.53 3.05
N SER A 55 0.16 11.19 3.89
CA SER A 55 0.36 11.07 5.33
C SER A 55 1.20 9.84 5.69
N TYR A 56 1.60 9.76 6.97
CA TYR A 56 2.22 8.55 7.54
C TYR A 56 1.44 7.28 7.13
N PHE A 57 0.13 7.28 7.33
CA PHE A 57 -0.77 6.16 7.04
C PHE A 57 -0.88 5.83 5.55
N GLY A 58 -0.73 6.84 4.68
CA GLY A 58 -0.63 6.62 3.23
C GLY A 58 0.68 5.95 2.82
N ARG A 59 1.80 6.32 3.46
CA ARG A 59 3.13 5.77 3.16
C ARG A 59 3.29 4.33 3.66
N ILE A 60 2.85 4.02 4.88
CA ILE A 60 3.02 2.68 5.47
C ILE A 60 2.12 1.61 4.84
N PHE A 61 1.13 2.00 4.04
CA PHE A 61 0.22 1.08 3.34
C PHE A 61 0.96 0.01 2.52
N ALA A 62 2.18 0.32 2.06
CA ALA A 62 3.01 -0.59 1.27
C ALA A 62 3.54 -1.81 2.05
N ARG A 63 3.59 -1.77 3.40
CA ARG A 63 4.01 -2.91 4.22
C ARG A 63 2.81 -3.69 4.77
N SER A 64 2.98 -5.00 4.95
CA SER A 64 1.98 -5.83 5.62
C SER A 64 1.70 -5.31 7.04
N GLY A 65 0.43 -5.05 7.35
CA GLY A 65 -0.04 -4.41 8.58
C GLY A 65 -0.42 -2.94 8.38
N GLY A 66 0.16 -2.27 7.38
CA GLY A 66 0.01 -0.84 7.20
C GLY A 66 -1.40 -0.43 6.75
N LEU A 67 -2.10 -1.26 5.96
CA LEU A 67 -3.51 -1.02 5.63
C LEU A 67 -4.38 -1.10 6.89
N ALA A 68 -4.19 -2.12 7.74
CA ALA A 68 -4.99 -2.25 8.96
C ALA A 68 -4.77 -1.06 9.91
N GLU A 69 -3.53 -0.58 10.03
CA GLU A 69 -3.20 0.64 10.79
C GLU A 69 -3.88 1.89 10.21
N ALA A 70 -3.85 2.06 8.88
CA ALA A 70 -4.53 3.17 8.20
C ALA A 70 -6.05 3.12 8.40
N VAL A 71 -6.68 1.93 8.36
CA VAL A 71 -8.10 1.76 8.66
C VAL A 71 -8.42 2.10 10.11
N ALA A 72 -7.59 1.65 11.06
CA ALA A 72 -7.77 1.98 12.47
C ALA A 72 -7.70 3.49 12.73
N GLN A 73 -6.81 4.19 12.01
CA GLN A 73 -6.73 5.65 12.04
C GLN A 73 -7.97 6.29 11.41
N ALA A 74 -8.41 5.84 10.24
CA ALA A 74 -9.60 6.37 9.59
C ALA A 74 -10.86 6.25 10.47
N LEU A 75 -11.04 5.12 11.17
CA LEU A 75 -12.11 4.94 12.15
C LEU A 75 -12.02 5.95 13.31
N CYS A 76 -10.80 6.31 13.71
CA CYS A 76 -10.56 7.34 14.73
C CYS A 76 -10.96 8.72 14.23
N GLU A 77 -10.46 9.12 13.05
CA GLU A 77 -10.70 10.45 12.47
C GLU A 77 -12.19 10.68 12.12
N GLN A 78 -12.90 9.61 11.73
CA GLN A 78 -14.33 9.66 11.43
C GLN A 78 -15.24 9.51 12.67
N ASN A 79 -14.67 9.46 13.88
CA ASN A 79 -15.42 9.26 15.13
C ASN A 79 -16.29 7.99 15.14
N LEU A 80 -15.82 6.92 14.48
CA LEU A 80 -16.51 5.63 14.41
C LEU A 80 -16.06 4.63 15.48
N LYS A 81 -15.10 5.03 16.33
CA LYS A 81 -14.75 4.27 17.53
C LYS A 81 -15.91 4.38 18.53
N SER A 82 -16.53 3.25 18.82
CA SER A 82 -17.61 3.14 19.80
C SER A 82 -17.39 1.89 20.65
N ASP A 83 -17.95 1.88 21.86
CA ASP A 83 -17.93 0.70 22.72
C ASP A 83 -18.65 -0.50 22.07
N ASP A 84 -19.55 -0.23 21.12
CA ASP A 84 -20.31 -1.23 20.36
C ASP A 84 -19.51 -1.83 19.18
N PHE A 85 -18.39 -1.20 18.77
CA PHE A 85 -17.57 -1.67 17.66
C PHE A 85 -16.08 -1.68 17.99
N ILE A 86 -15.56 -2.86 18.32
CA ILE A 86 -14.13 -3.10 18.53
C ILE A 86 -13.52 -3.56 17.22
N PHE A 87 -12.68 -2.72 16.60
CA PHE A 87 -11.91 -3.11 15.43
C PHE A 87 -10.85 -4.17 15.80
N SER A 88 -10.95 -5.36 15.20
CA SER A 88 -10.09 -6.52 15.48
C SER A 88 -9.52 -7.06 14.16
N PRO A 89 -8.49 -6.42 13.59
CA PRO A 89 -7.90 -6.82 12.33
C PRO A 89 -6.97 -8.03 12.48
N ILE A 90 -6.84 -8.81 11.41
CA ILE A 90 -5.74 -9.74 11.18
C ILE A 90 -5.02 -9.36 9.89
N SER A 91 -3.71 -9.18 9.96
CA SER A 91 -2.87 -8.86 8.80
C SER A 91 -2.16 -10.12 8.34
N CYS A 92 -2.47 -10.54 7.11
CA CYS A 92 -1.92 -11.75 6.50
C CYS A 92 -0.72 -11.38 5.62
N ASN A 93 0.43 -11.96 5.92
CA ASN A 93 1.68 -11.72 5.23
C ASN A 93 2.01 -12.86 4.27
N GLY A 94 1.69 -12.69 2.99
CA GLY A 94 1.87 -13.72 1.97
C GLY A 94 0.60 -14.54 1.72
N ILE A 95 0.58 -15.19 0.55
CA ILE A 95 -0.60 -15.89 0.04
C ILE A 95 -1.05 -17.06 0.92
N LEU A 96 -0.13 -17.72 1.62
CA LEU A 96 -0.44 -18.85 2.50
C LEU A 96 -1.24 -18.40 3.72
N GLU A 97 -0.83 -17.31 4.37
CA GLU A 97 -1.56 -16.73 5.49
C GLU A 97 -2.94 -16.21 5.04
N CYS A 98 -3.00 -15.55 3.88
CA CYS A 98 -4.27 -15.12 3.30
C CYS A 98 -5.24 -16.29 3.14
N LYS A 99 -4.76 -17.39 2.56
CA LYS A 99 -5.56 -18.62 2.36
C LYS A 99 -6.04 -19.20 3.69
N MET A 100 -5.18 -19.26 4.71
CA MET A 100 -5.54 -19.78 6.02
C MET A 100 -6.61 -18.92 6.70
N SER A 101 -6.46 -17.60 6.67
CA SER A 101 -7.42 -16.66 7.27
C SER A 101 -8.77 -16.71 6.55
N LEU A 102 -8.77 -16.74 5.21
CA LEU A 102 -9.99 -16.91 4.42
C LEU A 102 -10.68 -18.25 4.70
N LEU A 103 -9.92 -19.34 4.85
CA LEU A 103 -10.49 -20.65 5.19
C LEU A 103 -11.13 -20.64 6.59
N LYS A 104 -10.47 -20.04 7.58
CA LYS A 104 -11.04 -19.87 8.94
C LYS A 104 -12.31 -19.01 8.90
N ALA A 105 -12.30 -17.91 8.14
CA ALA A 105 -13.47 -17.06 7.95
C ALA A 105 -14.64 -17.81 7.30
N SER A 106 -14.37 -18.60 6.24
CA SER A 106 -15.40 -19.40 5.55
C SER A 106 -16.08 -20.44 6.45
N LYS A 107 -15.42 -20.85 7.53
CA LYS A 107 -15.94 -21.79 8.53
C LYS A 107 -16.57 -21.10 9.74
N GLY A 108 -16.59 -19.76 9.78
CA GLY A 108 -17.11 -19.00 10.92
C GLY A 108 -16.28 -19.12 12.21
N VAL A 109 -14.99 -19.49 12.11
CA VAL A 109 -14.12 -19.69 13.28
C VAL A 109 -13.02 -18.63 13.41
N LEU A 110 -13.01 -17.62 12.53
CA LEU A 110 -12.09 -16.49 12.64
C LEU A 110 -12.67 -15.49 13.64
N PRO A 111 -11.97 -15.16 14.75
CA PRO A 111 -12.47 -14.22 15.75
C PRO A 111 -12.37 -12.75 15.32
N ASN A 112 -11.54 -12.47 14.31
CA ASN A 112 -11.29 -11.13 13.78
C ASN A 112 -12.43 -10.65 12.88
N ASN A 113 -12.67 -9.34 12.85
CA ASN A 113 -13.71 -8.72 12.03
C ASN A 113 -13.18 -7.99 10.79
N PHE A 114 -11.86 -8.01 10.57
CA PHE A 114 -11.24 -7.43 9.40
C PHE A 114 -10.02 -8.25 8.97
N ILE A 115 -9.88 -8.54 7.68
CA ILE A 115 -8.73 -9.27 7.13
C ILE A 115 -8.01 -8.35 6.15
N GLU A 116 -6.78 -7.97 6.48
CA GLU A 116 -5.84 -7.42 5.50
C GLU A 116 -5.11 -8.58 4.81
N GLY A 117 -5.24 -8.69 3.50
CA GLY A 117 -4.60 -9.73 2.71
C GLY A 117 -3.52 -9.17 1.79
N MET A 118 -2.25 -9.44 2.09
CA MET A 118 -1.13 -9.15 1.19
C MET A 118 -0.60 -10.46 0.59
N ALA A 119 -0.68 -10.61 -0.73
CA ALA A 119 -0.26 -11.85 -1.39
C ALA A 119 1.27 -12.05 -1.39
N CYS A 120 2.03 -10.96 -1.40
CA CYS A 120 3.48 -10.95 -1.29
C CYS A 120 3.90 -10.89 0.18
N GLU A 121 5.00 -11.56 0.51
CA GLU A 121 5.65 -11.41 1.81
C GLU A 121 6.16 -9.97 1.99
N SER A 122 6.06 -9.48 3.22
CA SER A 122 6.29 -8.10 3.65
C SER A 122 5.33 -7.05 3.05
N GLY A 123 4.35 -7.43 2.23
CA GLY A 123 3.44 -6.51 1.56
C GLY A 123 3.93 -6.10 0.17
N CYS A 124 3.50 -4.93 -0.33
CA CYS A 124 3.90 -4.41 -1.63
C CYS A 124 5.41 -4.16 -1.73
N ILE A 125 6.11 -3.87 -0.62
CA ILE A 125 7.56 -3.71 -0.62
C ILE A 125 8.34 -4.99 -0.98
N GLY A 126 7.70 -6.17 -0.84
CA GLY A 126 8.22 -7.46 -1.29
C GLY A 126 7.59 -7.92 -2.61
N GLY A 127 7.01 -7.00 -3.38
CA GLY A 127 6.43 -7.30 -4.69
C GLY A 127 7.44 -7.87 -5.67
N ALA A 128 6.97 -8.76 -6.54
CA ALA A 128 7.82 -9.47 -7.51
C ALA A 128 8.55 -8.55 -8.50
N ALA A 129 8.06 -7.31 -8.70
CA ALA A 129 8.68 -6.32 -9.58
C ALA A 129 9.29 -5.14 -8.81
N CYS A 130 9.75 -5.39 -7.58
CA CYS A 130 10.65 -4.48 -6.88
C CYS A 130 12.07 -4.55 -7.45
N LEU A 131 12.79 -3.42 -7.45
CA LEU A 131 14.19 -3.35 -7.89
C LEU A 131 15.16 -4.10 -6.97
N THR A 132 14.80 -4.25 -5.69
CA THR A 132 15.61 -4.95 -4.71
C THR A 132 14.93 -6.26 -4.31
N HIS A 133 15.69 -7.36 -4.26
CA HIS A 133 15.22 -8.68 -3.83
C HIS A 133 15.75 -9.10 -2.45
N GLY A 134 16.41 -8.19 -1.74
CA GLY A 134 16.91 -8.41 -0.38
C GLY A 134 15.81 -8.38 0.69
N PRO A 135 16.15 -8.69 1.96
CA PRO A 135 15.22 -8.59 3.07
C PRO A 135 14.63 -7.18 3.12
N LYS A 136 13.31 -7.10 3.08
CA LYS A 136 12.58 -5.83 3.11
C LYS A 136 12.35 -5.46 4.56
N ASP A 137 12.86 -4.30 4.93
CA ASP A 137 12.72 -3.83 6.30
C ASP A 137 11.48 -2.95 6.42
N LYS A 138 10.51 -3.41 7.22
CA LYS A 138 9.33 -2.63 7.59
C LYS A 138 9.74 -1.34 8.29
N SER A 139 10.85 -1.36 9.04
CA SER A 139 11.35 -0.21 9.80
C SER A 139 11.78 0.94 8.88
N GLU A 140 12.31 0.65 7.69
CA GLU A 140 12.67 1.69 6.71
C GLU A 140 11.42 2.35 6.12
N VAL A 141 10.35 1.57 5.92
CA VAL A 141 9.05 2.12 5.50
C VAL A 141 8.44 2.98 6.60
N ASP A 142 8.57 2.57 7.87
CA ASP A 142 8.09 3.34 9.00
C ASP A 142 8.86 4.66 9.16
N LYS A 143 10.19 4.64 9.06
CA LYS A 143 11.03 5.86 9.04
C LYS A 143 10.62 6.79 7.91
N TYR A 144 10.47 6.27 6.69
CA TYR A 144 9.96 7.06 5.57
C TYR A 144 8.53 7.57 5.83
N GLY A 145 7.70 6.80 6.52
CA GLY A 145 6.39 7.25 6.97
C GLY A 145 6.47 8.46 7.89
N GLU A 146 7.40 8.45 8.85
CA GLU A 146 7.56 9.51 9.86
C GLU A 146 7.97 10.86 9.25
N GLU A 147 8.67 10.82 8.11
CA GLU A 147 9.01 11.99 7.29
C GLU A 147 7.79 12.65 6.63
N ALA A 148 6.59 12.06 6.70
CA ALA A 148 5.39 12.69 6.19
C ALA A 148 5.13 14.01 6.92
N ARG A 149 4.93 15.09 6.16
CA ARG A 149 4.56 16.39 6.71
C ARG A 149 3.17 16.35 7.31
N GLU A 150 2.22 15.79 6.56
CA GLU A 150 0.85 15.58 7.01
C GLU A 150 0.75 14.35 7.90
N LYS A 151 0.23 14.54 9.12
CA LYS A 151 0.20 13.48 10.14
C LYS A 151 -1.08 12.67 10.12
N SER A 152 -2.21 13.28 9.74
CA SER A 152 -3.50 12.61 9.64
C SER A 152 -3.88 12.27 8.20
N ILE A 153 -4.84 11.37 8.02
CA ILE A 153 -5.39 11.05 6.70
C ILE A 153 -6.15 12.27 6.15
N THR A 154 -6.93 12.92 7.01
CA THR A 154 -7.74 14.10 6.66
C THR A 154 -6.88 15.26 6.16
N ASP A 155 -5.75 15.54 6.81
CA ASP A 155 -4.86 16.63 6.39
C ASP A 155 -4.28 16.36 5.00
N ALA A 156 -3.82 15.13 4.74
CA ALA A 156 -3.24 14.75 3.45
C ALA A 156 -4.23 14.84 2.27
N ILE A 157 -5.50 14.52 2.50
CA ILE A 157 -6.52 14.61 1.43
C ILE A 157 -7.10 16.02 1.26
N SER A 158 -6.97 16.90 2.26
CA SER A 158 -7.47 18.28 2.18
C SER A 158 -6.84 19.08 1.03
N ILE A 159 -5.58 18.77 0.70
CA ILE A 159 -4.82 19.37 -0.40
C ILE A 159 -5.46 19.09 -1.76
N LEU A 160 -6.20 17.98 -1.88
CA LEU A 160 -6.80 17.52 -3.14
C LEU A 160 -8.18 18.14 -3.42
N ASN A 161 -8.72 18.99 -2.52
CA ASN A 161 -10.03 19.64 -2.65
C ASN A 161 -11.17 18.67 -3.02
N PHE A 162 -11.17 17.46 -2.44
CA PHE A 162 -12.34 16.59 -2.53
C PHE A 162 -13.45 17.15 -1.63
N ALA A 163 -14.21 18.11 -2.18
CA ALA A 163 -15.45 18.64 -1.60
C ALA A 163 -16.65 17.76 -1.96
#